data_AF-A0A246GEE8-F1
#
_entry.id   AF-A0A246GEE8-F1
#
_cell.length_a   1.000
_cell.length_b   1.000
_cell.length_c   1.000
_cell.angle_alpha   90.00
_cell.angle_beta   90.00
_cell.angle_gamma   90.00
#
_symmetry.space_group_name_H-M   'P 1'
#
loop_
_entity.id
_entity.type
_entity.pdbx_description
1 polymer ?
#
loop_
_entity_poly.entity_id
_entity_poly.type
_entity_poly.pdbx_seq_one_letter_code
_entity_poly.pdbx_strand_id
1 'polypeptide(L)'
;MKVLYYNRFRYYDPSTGLYLSQDPIGLEGNNPTMYGYTFDSNSEVDPLGLEIPFGFKSYGQLKQFTAEIQSGIAKTGNGSRSPILLQGSSVSGRSFKTGELFDIGRTSDFDVAIVNPELLKKAEQLGLSKPGSGRSFPLDLDNPERAKALRLDKLQEKLSTRMGRDVNFRIFDSVDSARNSSATKSLMIKCN
;
A
#
# COMPACT_ATOMS: atom_id res chain seq x y z
N MET A 1 30.89 -20.25 22.64
CA MET A 1 29.43 -20.51 22.64
C MET A 1 28.76 -19.31 21.98
N LYS A 2 27.98 -19.51 20.91
CA LYS A 2 27.31 -18.41 20.20
C LYS A 2 25.92 -18.23 20.80
N VAL A 3 25.64 -17.05 21.35
CA VAL A 3 24.32 -16.72 21.91
C VAL A 3 23.46 -16.18 20.78
N LEU A 4 22.26 -16.74 20.59
CA LEU A 4 21.29 -16.33 19.58
C LEU A 4 19.99 -15.95 20.27
N TYR A 5 19.32 -14.92 19.75
CA TYR A 5 18.02 -14.49 20.24
C TYR A 5 16.92 -14.97 19.28
N TYR A 6 15.87 -15.57 19.83
CA TYR A 6 14.73 -16.02 19.03
C TYR A 6 13.65 -14.94 18.98
N ASN A 7 13.49 -14.32 17.81
CA ASN A 7 12.44 -13.34 17.53
C ASN A 7 11.38 -13.98 16.65
N ARG A 8 10.45 -14.71 17.29
CA ARG A 8 9.23 -15.35 16.75
C ARG A 8 9.39 -16.23 15.49
N PHE A 9 9.88 -15.68 14.39
CA PHE A 9 10.06 -16.37 13.11
C PHE A 9 11.52 -16.46 12.68
N ARG A 10 12.45 -15.76 13.35
CA ARG A 10 13.87 -15.72 12.98
C ARG A 10 14.80 -15.77 14.19
N TYR A 11 16.02 -16.25 13.96
CA TYR A 11 17.11 -16.20 14.93
C TYR A 11 18.01 -15.00 14.64
N TYR A 12 18.16 -14.13 15.61
CA TYR A 12 19.02 -12.95 15.58
C TYR A 12 20.38 -13.27 16.20
N ASP A 13 21.44 -12.93 15.47
CA ASP A 13 22.81 -13.03 15.94
C ASP A 13 23.30 -11.65 16.42
N PRO A 14 23.42 -11.44 17.74
CA PRO A 14 23.84 -10.17 18.31
C PRO A 14 25.29 -9.82 17.96
N SER A 15 26.12 -10.81 17.60
CA SER A 15 27.52 -10.57 17.26
C SER A 15 27.70 -9.96 15.87
N THR A 16 26.76 -10.22 14.96
CA THR A 16 26.77 -9.71 13.59
C THR A 16 25.72 -8.62 13.35
N GLY A 17 24.75 -8.48 14.26
CA GLY A 17 23.65 -7.52 14.13
C GLY A 17 22.61 -7.92 13.08
N LEU A 18 22.58 -9.20 12.69
CA LEU A 18 21.76 -9.71 11.58
C LEU A 18 20.94 -10.94 11.98
N TYR A 19 19.86 -11.16 11.23
CA TYR A 19 19.15 -12.42 11.23
C TYR A 19 19.93 -13.51 10.47
N LEU A 20 19.87 -14.74 10.97
CA LEU A 20 20.53 -15.90 10.35
C LEU A 20 19.75 -16.46 9.15
N SER A 21 18.48 -16.12 9.04
CA SER A 21 17.61 -16.54 7.94
C SER A 21 17.05 -15.32 7.22
N GLN A 22 16.85 -15.46 5.91
CA GLN A 22 16.22 -14.45 5.08
C GLN A 22 14.84 -14.09 5.63
N ASP A 23 14.43 -12.83 5.48
CA ASP A 23 13.09 -12.39 5.82
C ASP A 23 12.03 -13.24 5.08
N PRO A 24 11.07 -13.89 5.79
CA PRO A 24 9.99 -14.65 5.15
C PRO A 24 9.10 -13.82 4.22
N ILE A 25 9.05 -12.49 4.39
CA ILE A 25 8.35 -11.58 3.47
C ILE A 25 9.28 -10.99 2.40
N GLY A 26 10.56 -11.36 2.42
CA GLY A 26 11.56 -11.00 1.40
C GLY A 26 11.69 -9.49 1.20
N LEU A 27 11.82 -9.05 -0.06
CA LEU A 27 11.89 -7.63 -0.41
C LEU A 27 10.61 -6.84 -0.08
N GLU A 28 9.51 -7.54 0.25
CA GLU A 28 8.25 -6.91 0.65
C GLU A 28 8.34 -6.29 2.06
N GLY A 29 9.36 -6.60 2.87
CA GLY A 29 9.56 -6.01 4.20
C GLY A 29 10.24 -4.64 4.23
N ASN A 30 10.61 -4.09 3.07
CA ASN A 30 11.28 -2.78 2.89
C ASN A 30 12.52 -2.51 3.74
N ASN A 31 13.12 -3.55 4.30
CA ASN A 31 14.50 -3.51 4.71
C ASN A 31 15.38 -3.70 3.46
N PRO A 32 16.30 -2.77 3.13
CA PRO A 32 17.25 -2.97 2.02
C PRO A 32 18.14 -4.20 2.26
N THR A 33 18.23 -4.68 3.49
CA THR A 33 18.95 -5.89 3.88
C THR A 33 17.96 -7.00 4.22
N MET A 34 17.99 -8.08 3.44
CA MET A 34 17.13 -9.27 3.65
C MET A 34 17.38 -10.00 4.97
N TYR A 35 18.45 -9.64 5.66
CA TYR A 35 18.87 -10.18 6.95
C TYR A 35 18.87 -9.11 8.06
N GLY A 36 18.44 -7.88 7.77
CA GLY A 36 18.50 -6.77 8.73
C GLY A 36 17.47 -6.88 9.85
N TYR A 37 17.84 -6.38 11.04
CA TYR A 37 16.99 -6.39 12.23
C TYR A 37 16.00 -5.22 12.27
N THR A 38 16.50 -3.99 12.46
CA THR A 38 15.76 -2.73 12.40
C THR A 38 16.62 -1.68 11.70
N PHE A 39 16.05 -0.52 11.37
CA PHE A 39 16.83 0.57 10.76
C PHE A 39 17.79 1.20 11.79
N ASP A 40 17.33 1.35 13.03
CA ASP A 40 18.17 1.75 14.17
C ASP A 40 17.84 0.92 15.42
N SER A 41 18.75 0.01 15.80
CA SER A 41 18.60 -0.87 16.96
C SER A 41 18.59 -0.14 18.32
N ASN A 42 18.94 1.16 18.37
CA ASN A 42 18.92 1.94 19.60
C ASN A 42 17.56 2.62 19.87
N SER A 43 16.73 2.76 18.84
CA SER A 43 15.43 3.44 18.92
C SER A 43 14.25 2.55 18.51
N GLU A 44 14.52 1.46 17.79
CA GLU A 44 13.50 0.55 17.25
C GLU A 44 13.69 -0.89 17.74
N VAL A 45 12.58 -1.52 18.08
CA VAL A 45 12.46 -2.96 18.23
C VAL A 45 11.39 -3.38 17.24
N ASP A 46 11.64 -4.43 16.45
CA ASP A 46 10.66 -5.03 15.54
C ASP A 46 10.20 -6.40 16.05
N PRO A 47 9.11 -6.47 16.85
CA PRO A 47 8.61 -7.73 17.41
C PRO A 47 7.87 -8.59 16.38
N LEU A 48 7.51 -8.06 15.21
CA LEU A 48 6.56 -8.70 14.28
C LEU A 48 7.04 -8.86 12.83
N GLY A 49 8.02 -8.11 12.35
CA GLY A 49 8.47 -8.14 10.95
C GLY A 49 7.56 -7.39 9.98
N LEU A 50 6.80 -6.38 10.43
CA LEU A 50 5.73 -5.77 9.64
C LEU A 50 5.98 -4.26 9.43
N GLU A 51 6.14 -3.86 8.17
CA GLU A 51 6.22 -2.45 7.82
C GLU A 51 4.83 -1.80 7.82
N ILE A 52 4.70 -0.67 8.51
CA ILE A 52 3.49 0.16 8.51
C ILE A 52 3.76 1.37 7.60
N PRO A 53 2.96 1.58 6.54
CA PRO A 53 3.08 2.75 5.68
C PRO A 53 2.91 4.05 6.45
N PHE A 54 3.54 5.12 5.96
CA PHE A 54 3.39 6.45 6.51
C PHE A 54 1.91 6.89 6.50
N GLY A 55 1.50 7.61 7.55
CA GLY A 55 0.12 8.05 7.76
C GLY A 55 -0.78 7.02 8.47
N PHE A 56 -0.30 5.80 8.73
CA PHE A 56 -0.99 4.81 9.57
C PHE A 56 -0.35 4.74 10.96
N LYS A 57 -1.19 4.74 12.00
CA LYS A 57 -0.77 4.67 13.42
C LYS A 57 -0.48 3.24 13.87
N SER A 58 -1.09 2.26 13.22
CA SER A 58 -0.92 0.85 13.57
C SER A 58 -1.31 -0.07 12.42
N TYR A 59 -0.82 -1.31 12.47
CA TYR A 59 -1.26 -2.37 11.55
C TYR A 59 -2.78 -2.63 11.64
N GLY A 60 -3.38 -2.44 12.82
CA GLY A 60 -4.84 -2.55 13.00
C GLY A 60 -5.60 -1.49 12.18
N GLN A 61 -5.13 -0.25 12.18
CA GLN A 61 -5.71 0.81 11.37
C GLN A 61 -5.56 0.51 9.87
N LEU A 62 -4.39 0.02 9.45
CA LEU A 62 -4.13 -0.40 8.07
C LEU A 62 -5.08 -1.52 7.63
N LYS A 63 -5.25 -2.55 8.46
CA LYS A 63 -6.16 -3.68 8.18
C LYS A 63 -7.61 -3.23 8.07
N GLN A 64 -8.05 -2.33 8.95
CA GLN A 64 -9.40 -1.77 8.90
C GLN A 64 -9.62 -0.95 7.62
N PHE A 65 -8.63 -0.12 7.25
CA PHE A 65 -8.66 0.67 6.03
C PHE A 65 -8.83 -0.21 4.78
N THR A 66 -8.04 -1.27 4.64
CA THR A 66 -8.16 -2.20 3.49
C THR A 66 -9.43 -3.02 3.51
N ALA A 67 -9.92 -3.43 4.68
CA ALA A 67 -11.19 -4.12 4.81
C ALA A 67 -12.37 -3.24 4.35
N GLU A 68 -12.32 -1.94 4.64
CA GLU A 68 -13.32 -0.99 4.17
C GLU A 68 -13.28 -0.82 2.65
N ILE A 69 -12.08 -0.78 2.05
CA ILE A 69 -11.94 -0.75 0.59
C ILE A 69 -12.55 -2.02 -0.03
N GLN A 70 -12.18 -3.20 0.47
CA GLN A 70 -12.71 -4.48 -0.03
C GLN A 70 -14.23 -4.55 0.10
N SER A 71 -14.80 -4.11 1.24
CA SER A 71 -16.25 -4.05 1.44
C SER A 71 -16.92 -3.05 0.50
N GLY A 72 -16.30 -1.89 0.27
CA GLY A 72 -16.79 -0.88 -0.66
C GLY A 72 -16.87 -1.40 -2.09
N ILE A 73 -15.80 -2.04 -2.58
CA ILE A 73 -15.76 -2.66 -3.92
C ILE A 73 -16.77 -3.81 -4.03
N ALA A 74 -16.93 -4.62 -2.99
CA ALA A 74 -17.93 -5.69 -3.01
C ALA A 74 -19.36 -5.14 -3.17
N LYS A 75 -19.67 -4.01 -2.52
CA LYS A 75 -20.98 -3.34 -2.63
C LYS A 75 -21.27 -2.76 -4.02
N THR A 76 -20.24 -2.50 -4.83
CA THR A 76 -20.43 -2.03 -6.21
C THR A 76 -20.73 -3.16 -7.21
N GLY A 77 -20.78 -4.42 -6.74
CA GLY A 77 -21.08 -5.60 -7.56
C GLY A 77 -19.87 -6.21 -8.26
N ASN A 78 -18.64 -5.81 -7.92
CA ASN A 78 -17.41 -6.29 -8.56
C ASN A 78 -16.75 -7.39 -7.70
N GLY A 79 -17.53 -8.43 -7.38
CA GLY A 79 -17.43 -9.39 -6.27
C GLY A 79 -16.16 -10.24 -6.08
N SER A 80 -14.98 -9.73 -6.40
CA SER A 80 -13.69 -10.38 -6.14
C SER A 80 -12.92 -9.72 -4.99
N ARG A 81 -12.26 -10.56 -4.16
CA ARG A 81 -11.25 -10.09 -3.19
C ARG A 81 -10.11 -9.44 -3.98
N SER A 82 -10.18 -8.11 -4.08
CA SER A 82 -9.25 -7.32 -4.87
C SER A 82 -7.95 -7.15 -4.07
N PRO A 83 -6.78 -7.56 -4.59
CA PRO A 83 -5.52 -7.16 -3.98
C PRO A 83 -5.43 -5.63 -3.91
N ILE A 84 -5.07 -5.13 -2.73
CA ILE A 84 -4.93 -3.70 -2.47
C ILE A 84 -3.46 -3.41 -2.21
N LEU A 85 -2.92 -2.43 -2.91
CA LEU A 85 -1.58 -1.92 -2.69
C LEU A 85 -1.65 -0.43 -2.34
N LEU A 86 -0.78 0.01 -1.44
CA LEU A 86 -0.45 1.43 -1.30
C LEU A 86 0.74 1.76 -2.20
N GLN A 87 0.74 2.97 -2.72
CA GLN A 87 1.77 3.50 -3.61
C GLN A 87 2.16 4.91 -3.18
N GLY A 88 3.12 5.49 -3.91
CA GLY A 88 3.51 6.88 -3.71
C GLY A 88 4.16 7.12 -2.36
N SER A 89 3.96 8.34 -1.85
CA SER A 89 4.71 8.85 -0.70
C SER A 89 4.38 8.16 0.62
N SER A 90 3.20 7.53 0.76
CA SER A 90 2.88 6.74 1.95
C SER A 90 3.75 5.48 2.08
N VAL A 91 4.38 5.03 0.99
CA VAL A 91 5.26 3.85 0.99
C VAL A 91 6.73 4.26 0.90
N SER A 92 7.08 5.24 0.06
CA SER A 92 8.47 5.69 -0.08
C SER A 92 8.92 6.70 0.98
N GLY A 93 7.98 7.28 1.74
CA GLY A 93 8.24 8.40 2.65
C GLY A 93 8.52 9.72 1.92
N ARG A 94 8.43 9.77 0.59
CA ARG A 94 8.80 10.94 -0.22
C ARG A 94 7.99 11.07 -1.51
N SER A 95 7.56 12.28 -1.83
CA SER A 95 6.91 12.64 -3.09
C SER A 95 7.85 12.41 -4.27
N PHE A 96 7.39 11.69 -5.29
CA PHE A 96 8.15 11.52 -6.53
C PHE A 96 8.23 12.81 -7.35
N LYS A 97 7.19 13.65 -7.30
CA LYS A 97 7.11 14.88 -8.09
C LYS A 97 8.02 15.98 -7.52
N THR A 98 7.97 16.16 -6.20
CA THR A 98 8.60 17.30 -5.53
C THR A 98 9.84 16.91 -4.72
N GLY A 99 10.02 15.62 -4.43
CA GLY A 99 11.08 15.16 -3.53
C GLY A 99 10.83 15.50 -2.06
N GLU A 100 9.71 16.10 -1.72
CA GLU A 100 9.35 16.45 -0.34
C GLU A 100 8.99 15.21 0.48
N LEU A 101 9.37 15.21 1.75
CA LEU A 101 9.06 14.12 2.66
C LEU A 101 7.56 14.05 2.95
N PHE A 102 7.13 12.87 3.38
CA PHE A 102 5.75 12.64 3.79
C PHE A 102 5.39 13.54 4.98
N ASP A 103 4.37 14.37 4.76
CA ASP A 103 3.79 15.31 5.73
C ASP A 103 4.74 16.39 6.27
N ILE A 104 5.80 16.71 5.51
CA ILE A 104 6.70 17.84 5.82
C ILE A 104 6.42 18.99 4.85
N GLY A 105 5.81 20.06 5.36
CA GLY A 105 5.46 21.25 4.56
C GLY A 105 4.27 21.07 3.62
N ARG A 106 3.62 19.91 3.66
CA ARG A 106 2.43 19.56 2.86
C ARG A 106 1.61 18.50 3.59
N THR A 107 0.37 18.28 3.17
CA THR A 107 -0.40 17.09 3.53
C THR A 107 -0.31 16.07 2.40
N SER A 108 0.20 14.90 2.70
CA SER A 108 0.38 13.82 1.70
C SER A 108 -0.90 13.02 1.57
N ASP A 109 -1.26 12.74 0.33
CA ASP A 109 -2.36 11.86 -0.07
C ASP A 109 -1.98 10.38 0.02
N PHE A 110 -2.99 9.53 -0.05
CA PHE A 110 -2.84 8.08 -0.18
C PHE A 110 -3.19 7.62 -1.58
N ASP A 111 -2.19 7.12 -2.30
CA ASP A 111 -2.38 6.45 -3.57
C ASP A 111 -2.67 4.96 -3.34
N VAL A 112 -3.92 4.56 -3.60
CA VAL A 112 -4.39 3.18 -3.42
C VAL A 112 -4.60 2.52 -4.79
N ALA A 113 -3.81 1.48 -5.04
CA ALA A 113 -3.98 0.61 -6.20
C ALA A 113 -4.94 -0.54 -5.88
N ILE A 114 -6.02 -0.64 -6.65
CA ILE A 114 -7.03 -1.69 -6.57
C ILE A 114 -6.81 -2.63 -7.76
N VAL A 115 -6.42 -3.87 -7.50
CA VAL A 115 -6.28 -4.88 -8.55
C VAL A 115 -7.62 -5.58 -8.72
N ASN A 116 -8.33 -5.26 -9.80
CA ASN A 116 -9.62 -5.84 -10.12
C ASN A 116 -9.87 -5.75 -11.64
N PRO A 117 -9.61 -6.84 -12.39
CA PRO A 117 -9.77 -6.88 -13.85
C PRO A 117 -11.19 -6.54 -14.32
N GLU A 118 -12.21 -6.98 -13.59
CA GLU A 118 -13.62 -6.75 -13.94
C GLU A 118 -13.98 -5.27 -13.81
N LEU A 119 -13.52 -4.66 -12.71
CA LEU A 119 -13.68 -3.24 -12.47
C LEU A 119 -12.88 -2.40 -13.47
N LEU A 120 -11.68 -2.84 -13.86
CA LEU A 120 -10.91 -2.17 -14.91
C LEU A 120 -11.64 -2.24 -16.25
N LYS A 121 -12.17 -3.40 -16.63
CA LYS A 121 -12.95 -3.57 -17.87
C LYS A 121 -14.16 -2.63 -17.89
N LYS A 122 -14.83 -2.46 -16.75
CA LYS A 122 -15.92 -1.48 -16.60
C LYS A 122 -15.41 -0.03 -16.76
N ALA A 123 -14.26 0.29 -16.19
CA ALA A 123 -13.62 1.60 -16.37
C ALA A 123 -13.27 1.85 -17.84
N GLU A 124 -12.76 0.87 -18.58
CA GLU A 124 -12.49 0.95 -20.02
C GLU A 124 -13.76 1.23 -20.83
N GLN A 125 -14.85 0.52 -20.55
CA GLN A 125 -16.15 0.75 -21.20
C GLN A 125 -16.69 2.16 -20.96
N LEU A 126 -16.34 2.78 -19.83
CA LEU A 126 -16.71 4.14 -19.46
C LEU A 126 -15.72 5.20 -19.97
N GLY A 127 -14.70 4.82 -20.74
CA GLY A 127 -13.65 5.74 -21.21
C GLY A 127 -12.70 6.23 -20.11
N LEU A 128 -12.66 5.54 -18.97
CA LEU A 128 -11.83 5.88 -17.80
C LEU A 128 -10.46 5.18 -17.82
N SER A 129 -10.07 4.64 -18.97
CA SER A 129 -8.79 3.95 -19.18
C SER A 129 -8.39 4.08 -20.64
N LYS A 130 -7.08 4.03 -20.91
CA LYS A 130 -6.58 3.83 -22.28
C LYS A 130 -6.65 2.34 -22.60
N PRO A 131 -7.22 1.93 -23.77
CA PRO A 131 -7.27 0.52 -24.15
C PRO A 131 -5.90 -0.16 -24.07
N GLY A 132 -5.83 -1.30 -23.39
CA GLY A 132 -4.60 -2.10 -23.26
C GLY A 132 -3.53 -1.50 -22.33
N SER A 133 -3.86 -0.44 -21.57
CA SER A 133 -2.89 0.18 -20.65
C SER A 133 -2.71 -0.59 -19.33
N GLY A 134 -3.57 -1.57 -19.05
CA GLY A 134 -3.58 -2.36 -17.81
C GLY A 134 -3.98 -1.56 -16.56
N ARG A 135 -4.44 -0.31 -16.72
CA ARG A 135 -4.78 0.57 -15.59
C ARG A 135 -5.79 1.67 -15.94
N SER A 136 -6.55 2.14 -14.95
CA SER A 136 -7.42 3.29 -15.11
C SER A 136 -6.66 4.63 -15.05
N PHE A 137 -7.33 5.70 -15.48
CA PHE A 137 -6.97 7.04 -15.04
C PHE A 137 -7.06 7.14 -13.50
N PRO A 138 -6.31 8.07 -12.87
CA PRO A 138 -6.46 8.33 -11.45
C PRO A 138 -7.90 8.73 -11.15
N LEU A 139 -8.45 8.12 -10.11
CA LEU A 139 -9.71 8.50 -9.49
C LEU A 139 -9.34 9.39 -8.31
N ASP A 140 -9.02 10.65 -8.60
CA ASP A 140 -8.65 11.68 -7.65
C ASP A 140 -9.84 12.58 -7.31
N LEU A 141 -9.73 13.33 -6.21
CA LEU A 141 -10.77 14.28 -5.80
C LEU A 141 -10.91 15.48 -6.75
N ASP A 142 -9.89 15.75 -7.57
CA ASP A 142 -9.95 16.77 -8.64
C ASP A 142 -10.91 16.37 -9.77
N ASN A 143 -11.15 15.06 -9.97
CA ASN A 143 -12.02 14.53 -11.00
C ASN A 143 -13.06 13.55 -10.41
N PRO A 144 -13.98 14.01 -9.54
CA PRO A 144 -14.85 13.14 -8.75
C PRO A 144 -15.82 12.31 -9.59
N GLU A 145 -16.17 12.79 -10.80
CA GLU A 145 -17.03 12.08 -11.73
C GLU A 145 -16.45 10.71 -12.15
N ARG A 146 -15.12 10.55 -12.14
CA ARG A 146 -14.49 9.25 -12.46
C ARG A 146 -14.77 8.21 -11.39
N ALA A 147 -14.63 8.57 -10.12
CA ALA A 147 -14.94 7.68 -8.99
C ALA A 147 -16.44 7.37 -8.93
N LYS A 148 -17.28 8.38 -9.18
CA LYS A 148 -18.75 8.27 -9.19
C LYS A 148 -19.27 7.35 -10.31
N ALA A 149 -18.70 7.42 -11.50
CA ALA A 149 -19.03 6.52 -12.61
C ALA A 149 -18.81 5.03 -12.24
N LEU A 150 -17.86 4.76 -11.34
CA LEU A 150 -17.55 3.43 -10.83
C LEU A 150 -18.23 3.11 -9.49
N ARG A 151 -19.01 4.07 -8.94
CA ARG A 151 -19.67 4.01 -7.63
C ARG A 151 -18.70 3.88 -6.45
N LEU A 152 -17.50 4.44 -6.60
CA LEU A 152 -16.45 4.46 -5.58
C LEU A 152 -16.35 5.82 -4.86
N ASP A 153 -17.09 6.83 -5.31
CA ASP A 153 -17.13 8.20 -4.77
C ASP A 153 -17.40 8.22 -3.26
N LYS A 154 -18.48 7.58 -2.81
CA LYS A 154 -18.83 7.53 -1.38
C LYS A 154 -17.80 6.80 -0.53
N LEU A 155 -17.15 5.79 -1.10
CA LEU A 155 -16.08 5.07 -0.43
C LEU A 155 -14.86 5.99 -0.29
N GLN A 156 -14.49 6.68 -1.36
CA GLN A 156 -13.37 7.61 -1.41
C GLN A 156 -13.52 8.74 -0.39
N GLU A 157 -14.68 9.40 -0.37
CA GLU A 157 -15.00 10.47 0.57
C GLU A 157 -14.95 9.99 2.02
N LYS A 158 -15.55 8.84 2.31
CA LYS A 158 -15.54 8.24 3.64
C LYS A 158 -14.13 7.93 4.14
N LEU A 159 -13.28 7.34 3.29
CA LEU A 159 -11.91 7.02 3.66
C LEU A 159 -11.08 8.29 3.83
N SER A 160 -11.25 9.27 2.95
CA SER A 160 -10.51 10.54 3.02
C SER A 160 -10.84 11.31 4.30
N THR A 161 -12.14 11.41 4.62
CA THR A 161 -12.61 12.00 5.88
C THR A 161 -12.02 11.31 7.10
N ARG A 162 -12.00 9.97 7.10
CA ARG A 162 -11.46 9.18 8.21
C ARG A 162 -9.95 9.36 8.38
N MET A 163 -9.21 9.39 7.28
CA MET A 163 -7.75 9.50 7.31
C MET A 163 -7.26 10.94 7.46
N GLY A 164 -8.15 11.92 7.32
CA GLY A 164 -7.82 13.35 7.39
C GLY A 164 -6.91 13.80 6.25
N ARG A 165 -6.97 13.10 5.12
CA ARG A 165 -6.15 13.32 3.91
C ARG A 165 -6.84 12.68 2.71
N ASP A 166 -6.47 13.12 1.51
CA ASP A 166 -7.06 12.59 0.29
C ASP A 166 -6.67 11.13 0.07
N VAL A 167 -7.64 10.31 -0.31
CA VAL A 167 -7.44 8.92 -0.72
C VAL A 167 -7.76 8.82 -2.20
N ASN A 168 -6.76 8.57 -3.01
CA ASN A 168 -6.87 8.49 -4.46
C ASN A 168 -6.84 7.02 -4.88
N PHE A 169 -7.75 6.62 -5.77
CA PHE A 169 -7.79 5.25 -6.28
C PHE A 169 -7.21 5.17 -7.69
N ARG A 170 -6.61 4.03 -8.00
CA ARG A 170 -6.34 3.61 -9.38
C ARG A 170 -6.59 2.12 -9.52
N ILE A 171 -7.25 1.72 -10.60
CA ILE A 171 -7.63 0.34 -10.85
C ILE A 171 -6.64 -0.30 -11.81
N PHE A 172 -6.30 -1.57 -11.57
CA PHE A 172 -5.32 -2.34 -12.33
C PHE A 172 -5.86 -3.73 -12.68
N ASP A 173 -5.35 -4.30 -13.78
CA ASP A 173 -5.65 -5.68 -14.18
C ASP A 173 -4.89 -6.73 -13.36
N SER A 174 -3.75 -6.38 -12.78
CA SER A 174 -2.84 -7.33 -12.15
C SER A 174 -1.99 -6.64 -11.08
N VAL A 175 -1.45 -7.44 -10.18
CA VAL A 175 -0.49 -6.94 -9.18
C VAL A 175 0.78 -6.44 -9.86
N ASP A 176 1.20 -7.09 -10.94
CA ASP A 176 2.39 -6.71 -11.70
C ASP A 176 2.20 -5.35 -12.39
N SER A 177 1.05 -5.11 -13.02
CA SER A 177 0.78 -3.78 -13.60
C SER A 177 0.71 -2.70 -12.54
N ALA A 178 0.13 -2.98 -11.36
CA ALA A 178 0.15 -2.07 -10.23
C ALA A 178 1.59 -1.73 -9.82
N ARG A 179 2.42 -2.75 -9.54
CA ARG A 179 3.82 -2.58 -9.10
C ARG A 179 4.68 -1.84 -10.13
N ASN A 180 4.53 -2.17 -11.41
CA ASN A 180 5.32 -1.57 -12.50
C ASN A 180 4.84 -0.17 -12.91
N SER A 181 3.62 0.22 -12.54
CA SER A 181 3.08 1.54 -12.89
C SER A 181 3.54 2.66 -11.96
N SER A 182 4.02 2.33 -10.77
CA SER A 182 4.48 3.29 -9.78
C SER A 182 5.98 3.52 -9.97
N ALA A 183 6.37 4.78 -10.13
CA ALA A 183 7.77 5.18 -10.12
C ALA A 183 8.43 5.02 -8.73
N THR A 184 7.62 4.77 -7.70
CA THR A 184 8.04 4.50 -6.33
C THR A 184 7.66 3.09 -5.89
N LYS A 185 8.22 2.66 -4.76
CA LYS A 185 7.87 1.40 -4.11
C LYS A 185 6.35 1.29 -3.91
N SER A 186 5.80 0.11 -4.21
CA SER A 186 4.41 -0.27 -3.94
C SER A 186 4.39 -1.31 -2.82
N LEU A 187 3.55 -1.13 -1.80
CA LEU A 187 3.38 -2.09 -0.71
C LEU A 187 2.04 -2.80 -0.86
N MET A 188 2.07 -4.12 -1.05
CA MET A 188 0.86 -4.94 -1.09
C MET A 188 0.42 -5.29 0.32
N ILE A 189 -0.86 -5.05 0.63
CA ILE A 189 -1.41 -5.30 1.96
C ILE A 189 -2.06 -6.68 1.97
N LYS A 190 -1.40 -7.65 2.60
CA LYS A 190 -1.94 -9.00 2.79
C LYS A 190 -2.95 -8.99 3.93
N CYS A 191 -4.24 -9.04 3.58
CA CYS A 191 -5.28 -9.36 4.55
C CYS A 191 -5.18 -10.86 4.86
N ASN A 192 -4.54 -11.25 5.97
CA ASN A 192 -4.68 -12.59 6.56
C ASN A 192 -6.02 -12.73 7.28
#